data_AF-A0A6A3HBA8-F1
#
_entry.id   AF-A0A6A3HBA8-F1
#
_cell.length_a   1.000
_cell.length_b   1.000
_cell.length_c   1.000
_cell.angle_alpha   90.00
_cell.angle_beta   90.00
_cell.angle_gamma   90.00
#
_symmetry.space_group_name_H-M   'P 1'
#
loop_
_entity.id
_entity.type
_entity.pdbx_description
1 polymer ?
#
loop_
_entity_poly.entity_id
_entity_poly.type
_entity_poly.pdbx_seq_one_letter_code
_entity_poly.pdbx_strand_id
1 'polypeptide(L)'
;MADAGPFRDTYPSSWIILADKGYQGLNDTMRVLDPKHRRPTVPLTLEEDNTNREISSDRIIVENYFGRLCTLWALASDKYRWKENKYEMYFRACVALTNVQVRVHPLRADDGEQYKN
;
A
#
# COMPACT_ATOMS: atom_id res chain seq x y z
N MET A 1 -17.60 -6.88 -5.03
CA MET A 1 -16.99 -7.99 -5.80
C MET A 1 -15.99 -8.68 -4.88
N ALA A 2 -15.86 -10.01 -4.91
CA ALA A 2 -14.85 -10.73 -4.11
C ALA A 2 -13.64 -11.06 -5.00
N ASP A 3 -12.43 -10.77 -4.55
CA ASP A 3 -11.21 -11.01 -5.35
C ASP A 3 -10.90 -12.51 -5.48
N ALA A 4 -10.28 -12.89 -6.59
CA ALA A 4 -9.89 -14.28 -6.88
C ALA A 4 -8.45 -14.61 -6.43
N GLY A 5 -7.87 -13.84 -5.50
CA GLY A 5 -6.50 -14.01 -5.05
C GLY A 5 -6.26 -15.31 -4.24
N PRO A 6 -5.02 -15.63 -3.90
CA PRO A 6 -4.69 -16.80 -3.08
C PRO A 6 -5.30 -16.76 -1.67
N PHE A 7 -5.28 -17.92 -0.98
CA PHE A 7 -5.77 -18.11 0.40
C PHE A 7 -7.26 -17.85 0.62
N ARG A 8 -8.06 -17.80 -0.45
CA ARG A 8 -9.50 -17.58 -0.38
C ARG A 8 -10.23 -18.69 0.38
N ASP A 9 -9.79 -19.93 0.23
CA ASP A 9 -10.41 -21.07 0.92
C ASP A 9 -10.26 -20.98 2.44
N THR A 10 -9.12 -20.47 2.91
CA THR A 10 -8.84 -20.23 4.33
C THR A 10 -9.55 -18.98 4.86
N TYR A 11 -9.71 -17.96 4.02
CA TYR A 11 -10.27 -16.66 4.40
C TYR A 11 -11.37 -16.19 3.42
N PRO A 12 -12.53 -16.87 3.38
CA PRO A 12 -13.53 -16.68 2.32
C PRO A 12 -14.26 -15.34 2.39
N SER A 13 -14.29 -14.71 3.57
CA SER A 13 -14.95 -13.41 3.82
C SER A 13 -14.01 -12.22 3.70
N SER A 14 -12.73 -12.42 3.41
CA SER A 14 -11.72 -11.37 3.45
C SER A 14 -11.15 -11.11 2.06
N TRP A 15 -10.86 -9.85 1.75
CA TRP A 15 -10.04 -9.53 0.58
C TRP A 15 -8.57 -9.77 0.87
N ILE A 16 -7.79 -10.02 -0.18
CA ILE A 16 -6.35 -10.16 -0.03
C ILE A 16 -5.70 -8.81 0.30
N ILE A 17 -4.75 -8.83 1.24
CA ILE A 17 -3.97 -7.66 1.66
C ILE A 17 -2.57 -7.81 1.11
N LEU A 18 -2.16 -6.91 0.21
CA LEU A 18 -0.77 -6.84 -0.23
C LEU A 18 0.06 -6.12 0.84
N ALA A 19 0.97 -6.86 1.48
CA ALA A 19 1.76 -6.33 2.57
C ALA A 19 3.24 -6.13 2.18
N ASP A 20 3.94 -5.37 3.02
CA ASP A 20 5.39 -5.26 2.92
C ASP A 20 6.12 -6.45 3.54
N LYS A 21 7.38 -6.64 3.11
CA LYS A 21 8.26 -7.69 3.65
C LYS A 21 8.37 -7.61 5.18
N GLY A 22 8.28 -6.41 5.76
CA GLY A 22 8.28 -6.21 7.21
C GLY A 22 7.06 -6.78 7.94
N TYR A 23 6.01 -7.16 7.24
CA TYR A 23 4.77 -7.74 7.79
C TYR A 23 4.68 -9.26 7.63
N GLN A 24 5.81 -9.93 7.39
CA GLN A 24 5.88 -11.38 7.39
C GLN A 24 5.41 -11.98 8.71
N GLY A 25 4.54 -13.00 8.61
CA GLY A 25 3.91 -13.67 9.75
C GLY A 25 2.46 -13.27 10.01
N LEU A 26 1.91 -12.26 9.31
CA LEU A 26 0.49 -11.92 9.42
C LEU A 26 -0.44 -12.98 8.79
N ASN A 27 0.10 -13.88 7.96
CA ASN A 27 -0.66 -14.91 7.24
C ASN A 27 -1.40 -15.90 8.17
N ASP A 28 -1.00 -15.98 9.44
CA ASP A 28 -1.66 -16.82 10.45
C ASP A 28 -2.99 -16.23 10.96
N THR A 29 -3.21 -14.93 10.73
CA THR A 29 -4.38 -14.20 11.26
C THR A 29 -5.18 -13.48 10.19
N MET A 30 -4.55 -13.18 9.05
CA MET A 30 -5.14 -12.38 7.98
C MET A 30 -4.80 -12.98 6.62
N ARG A 31 -5.64 -12.65 5.62
CA ARG A 31 -5.41 -13.03 4.22
C ARG A 31 -4.39 -12.10 3.58
N VAL A 32 -3.11 -12.31 3.89
CA VAL A 32 -2.01 -11.44 3.45
C VAL A 32 -1.23 -12.10 2.30
N LEU A 33 -0.75 -11.28 1.38
CA LEU A 33 0.22 -11.65 0.36
C LEU A 33 1.43 -10.73 0.52
N ASP A 34 2.53 -11.29 1.01
CA ASP A 34 3.79 -10.60 1.22
C ASP A 34 4.88 -11.15 0.29
N PRO A 35 5.84 -10.31 -0.14
CA PRO A 35 6.97 -10.79 -0.93
C PRO A 35 7.84 -11.75 -0.12
N LYS A 36 8.23 -12.88 -0.72
CA LYS A 36 9.11 -13.87 -0.10
C LYS A 36 10.45 -13.25 0.28
N HIS A 37 10.85 -13.43 1.55
CA HIS A 37 12.14 -12.95 2.04
C HIS A 37 13.26 -13.94 1.65
N ARG A 38 14.34 -13.39 1.07
CA ARG A 38 15.56 -14.13 0.78
C ARG A 38 16.25 -14.56 2.08
N ARG A 39 16.45 -15.85 2.30
CA ARG A 39 17.18 -16.32 3.50
C ARG A 39 18.68 -16.10 3.30
N PRO A 40 19.48 -15.88 4.36
CA PRO A 40 20.91 -15.54 4.23
C PRO A 40 21.71 -16.50 3.34
N THR A 41 21.39 -17.79 3.38
CA THR A 41 22.11 -18.85 2.65
C THR A 41 21.34 -19.42 1.46
N VAL A 42 20.07 -19.03 1.27
CA VAL A 42 19.21 -19.57 0.21
C VAL A 42 18.73 -18.42 -0.67
N PRO A 43 19.24 -18.32 -1.91
CA PRO A 43 18.73 -17.32 -2.85
C PRO A 43 17.27 -17.61 -3.20
N LEU A 44 16.55 -16.57 -3.63
CA LEU A 44 15.22 -16.76 -4.21
C LEU A 44 15.36 -17.49 -5.55
N THR A 45 14.38 -18.34 -5.86
CA THR A 45 14.26 -18.87 -7.22
C THR A 45 13.83 -17.75 -8.18
N LEU A 46 14.01 -17.97 -9.49
CA LEU A 46 13.56 -17.01 -10.50
C LEU A 46 12.06 -16.72 -10.41
N GLU A 47 11.25 -17.75 -10.15
CA GLU A 47 9.79 -17.62 -9.99
C GLU A 47 9.41 -16.80 -8.76
N GLU A 48 10.10 -17.02 -7.64
CA GLU A 48 9.89 -16.24 -6.40
C GLU A 48 10.27 -14.78 -6.58
N ASP A 49 11.36 -14.53 -7.31
CA ASP A 49 11.81 -13.18 -7.62
C ASP A 49 10.82 -12.45 -8.55
N ASN A 50 10.27 -13.14 -9.55
CA ASN A 50 9.22 -12.58 -10.41
C ASN A 50 7.93 -12.30 -9.64
N THR A 51 7.47 -13.23 -8.80
CA THR A 51 6.30 -13.02 -7.93
C THR A 51 6.51 -11.82 -7.02
N ASN A 52 7.70 -11.69 -6.43
CA ASN A 52 8.06 -10.54 -5.59
C ASN A 52 8.03 -9.22 -6.37
N ARG A 53 8.49 -9.22 -7.63
CA ARG A 53 8.42 -8.03 -8.49
C ARG A 53 6.98 -7.64 -8.79
N GLU A 54 6.10 -8.60 -9.08
CA GLU A 54 4.68 -8.35 -9.33
C GLU A 54 4.00 -7.77 -8.09
N ILE A 55 4.17 -8.38 -6.92
CA ILE A 55 3.62 -7.88 -5.65
C ILE A 55 4.13 -6.46 -5.35
N SER A 56 5.43 -6.21 -5.56
CA SER A 56 6.04 -4.89 -5.33
C SER A 56 5.52 -3.86 -6.34
N SER A 57 5.37 -4.25 -7.60
CA SER A 57 4.77 -3.43 -8.65
C SER A 57 3.37 -3.02 -8.24
N ASP A 58 2.51 -3.97 -7.86
CA ASP A 58 1.13 -3.71 -7.44
C ASP A 58 1.03 -2.83 -6.20
N ARG A 59 1.98 -2.95 -5.27
CA ARG A 59 2.05 -2.09 -4.09
C ARG A 59 2.53 -0.66 -4.35
N ILE A 60 3.10 -0.34 -5.52
CA ILE A 60 3.64 1.00 -5.79
C ILE A 60 2.60 2.12 -5.62
N ILE A 61 1.29 1.82 -5.73
CA ILE A 61 0.21 2.79 -5.49
C ILE A 61 0.28 3.35 -4.06
N VAL A 62 0.60 2.51 -3.08
CA VAL A 62 0.74 2.92 -1.68
C VAL A 62 1.92 3.89 -1.54
N GLU A 63 3.06 3.55 -2.15
CA GLU A 63 4.27 4.40 -2.13
C GLU A 63 4.03 5.73 -2.83
N ASN A 64 3.41 5.72 -4.00
CA ASN A 64 3.06 6.92 -4.75
C ASN A 64 2.08 7.81 -3.96
N TYR A 65 1.12 7.20 -3.26
CA TYR A 65 0.17 7.94 -2.43
C TYR A 65 0.87 8.65 -1.26
N PHE A 66 1.67 7.91 -0.48
CA PHE A 66 2.40 8.49 0.65
C PHE A 66 3.48 9.47 0.20
N GLY A 67 4.16 9.20 -0.92
CA GLY A 67 5.10 10.13 -1.54
C GLY A 67 4.43 11.45 -1.89
N ARG A 68 3.23 11.41 -2.47
CA ARG A 68 2.43 12.61 -2.74
C ARG A 68 1.96 13.30 -1.47
N LEU A 69 1.47 12.56 -0.47
CA LEU A 69 1.06 13.11 0.82
C LEU A 69 2.21 13.88 1.48
N CYS A 70 3.40 13.29 1.55
CA CYS A 70 4.58 13.92 2.14
C CYS A 70 5.12 15.10 1.32
N THR A 71 4.99 15.05 -0.01
CA THR A 71 5.43 16.13 -0.90
C THR A 71 4.51 17.35 -0.81
N LEU A 72 3.19 17.13 -0.72
CA LEU A 72 2.21 18.23 -0.69
C LEU A 72 2.06 18.85 0.69
N TRP A 73 2.23 18.07 1.77
CA TRP A 73 1.88 18.52 3.12
C TRP A 73 3.03 18.34 4.11
N ALA A 74 3.58 19.47 4.59
CA ALA A 74 4.60 19.50 5.64
C ALA A 74 4.15 18.78 6.93
N LEU A 75 2.85 18.73 7.20
CA LEU A 75 2.30 17.97 8.33
C LEU A 75 2.64 16.47 8.28
N ALA A 76 2.80 15.91 7.07
CA ALA A 76 3.09 14.50 6.85
C ALA A 76 4.60 14.23 6.61
N SER A 77 5.37 15.23 6.17
CA SER A 77 6.81 15.08 5.91
C SER A 77 7.72 15.57 7.04
N ASP A 78 7.26 16.48 7.90
CA ASP A 78 8.05 17.05 8.98
C ASP A 78 7.53 16.68 10.37
N LYS A 79 8.40 16.86 11.38
CA LYS A 79 8.04 16.67 12.78
C LYS A 79 6.99 17.73 13.19
N TYR A 80 5.81 17.26 13.56
CA TYR A 80 4.74 18.09 14.13
C TYR A 80 5.15 18.70 15.49
N ARG A 81 4.94 20.02 15.66
CA ARG A 81 5.34 20.77 16.88
C ARG A 81 4.19 21.41 17.65
N TRP A 82 2.95 21.27 17.16
CA TRP A 82 1.78 21.87 17.80
C TRP A 82 1.08 20.87 18.74
N LYS A 83 -0.08 21.26 19.27
CA LYS A 83 -0.84 20.43 20.22
C LYS A 83 -1.33 19.14 19.55
N GLU A 84 -0.97 18.00 20.15
CA GLU A 84 -1.30 16.66 19.67
C GLU A 84 -2.79 16.46 19.40
N ASN A 85 -3.67 17.02 20.23
CA ASN A 85 -5.13 16.90 20.08
C ASN A 85 -5.68 17.53 18.79
N LYS A 86 -4.88 18.33 18.06
CA LYS A 86 -5.25 18.86 16.74
C LYS A 86 -4.62 18.09 15.59
N TYR A 87 -3.63 17.23 15.85
CA TYR A 87 -2.91 16.51 14.81
C TYR A 87 -3.84 15.70 13.91
N GLU A 88 -4.74 14.93 14.52
CA GLU A 88 -5.68 14.06 13.79
C GLU A 88 -6.52 14.87 12.80
N MET A 89 -7.10 16.00 13.24
CA MET A 89 -7.93 16.84 12.38
C MET A 89 -7.16 17.32 11.15
N TYR A 90 -5.94 17.83 11.35
CA TYR A 90 -5.12 18.33 10.24
C TYR A 90 -4.64 17.18 9.34
N PHE A 91 -4.27 16.04 9.91
CA PHE A 91 -3.80 14.88 9.15
C PHE A 91 -4.91 14.33 8.25
N ARG A 92 -6.14 14.20 8.79
CA ARG A 92 -7.32 13.79 8.02
C ARG A 92 -7.63 14.78 6.90
N ALA A 93 -7.45 16.08 7.13
CA ALA A 93 -7.59 17.09 6.07
C ALA A 93 -6.53 16.92 4.96
N CYS A 94 -5.26 16.69 5.31
CA CYS A 94 -4.21 16.39 4.33
C CYS A 94 -4.52 15.14 3.50
N VAL A 95 -4.96 14.05 4.13
CA VAL A 95 -5.38 12.81 3.45
C VAL A 95 -6.55 13.07 2.50
N ALA A 96 -7.58 13.79 2.95
CA ALA A 96 -8.74 14.13 2.13
C ALA A 96 -8.35 14.97 0.91
N LEU A 97 -7.47 15.96 1.08
CA LEU A 97 -6.98 16.79 -0.03
C LEU A 97 -6.08 15.98 -0.99
N THR A 98 -5.25 15.06 -0.50
CA THR A 98 -4.49 14.13 -1.35
C THR A 98 -5.43 13.26 -2.18
N ASN A 99 -6.54 12.77 -1.61
CA ASN A 99 -7.53 11.98 -2.35
C ASN A 99 -8.15 12.78 -3.51
N VAL A 100 -8.40 14.08 -3.32
CA VAL A 100 -8.84 14.97 -4.41
C VAL A 100 -7.75 15.09 -5.48
N GLN A 101 -6.49 15.25 -5.07
CA GLN A 101 -5.36 15.30 -6.00
C GLN A 101 -5.19 14.00 -6.80
N VAL A 102 -5.47 12.83 -6.20
CA VAL A 102 -5.42 11.53 -6.89
C VAL A 102 -6.47 11.42 -7.99
N ARG A 103 -7.65 12.02 -7.80
CA ARG A 103 -8.70 12.03 -8.84
C ARG A 103 -8.32 12.85 -10.06
N VAL A 104 -7.57 13.94 -9.87
CA VAL A 104 -7.13 14.83 -10.96
C VAL A 104 -5.81 14.37 -11.58
N HIS A 105 -4.92 13.82 -10.75
CA HIS A 105 -3.59 13.36 -11.13
C HIS A 105 -3.45 11.89 -10.72
N PRO A 106 -3.52 10.95 -11.67
CA PRO A 106 -3.46 9.52 -11.37
C PRO A 106 -2.17 9.13 -10.62
N LEU A 107 -2.20 8.05 -9.83
CA LEU A 107 -1.03 7.54 -9.11
C LEU A 107 -0.15 6.64 -9.98
N ARG A 108 -0.71 6.08 -11.05
CA ARG A 108 0.01 5.46 -12.17
C ARG A 108 -0.49 6.02 -13.49
N ALA A 109 0.31 5.91 -14.54
CA ALA A 109 -0.12 6.26 -15.89
C ALA A 109 -1.39 5.48 -16.29
N ASP A 110 -1.44 4.19 -15.95
CA ASP A 110 -2.54 3.28 -16.30
C ASP A 110 -3.83 3.54 -15.51
N ASP A 111 -3.72 4.23 -14.36
CA ASP A 111 -4.85 4.50 -13.47
C ASP A 111 -5.74 5.65 -13.96
N GLY A 112 -5.25 6.47 -14.90
CA GLY A 112 -5.89 7.72 -15.28
C GLY A 112 -7.28 7.59 -15.89
N GLU A 113 -7.61 6.43 -16.43
CA GLU A 113 -8.94 6.14 -16.96
C GLU A 113 -9.92 5.65 -15.88
N GLN A 114 -9.44 5.12 -14.75
CA GLN A 114 -10.30 4.54 -13.72
C GLN A 114 -10.94 5.59 -12.78
N TYR A 115 -10.33 6.76 -12.66
CA TYR A 115 -10.75 7.82 -11.72
C TYR A 115 -11.56 8.97 -12.36
N LYS A 116 -11.92 8.88 -13.65
CA LYS A 116 -12.64 9.93 -14.41
C LYS A 116 -14.16 9.95 -14.24
N ASN A 117 -14.73 9.08 -13.39
CA ASN A 117 -16.18 8.99 -13.16
C ASN A 117 -16.62 9.69 -11.88
#